data_AF-A0A0J9T0M1-F1
#
_entry.id   AF-A0A0J9T0M1-F1
#
_cell.length_a   1.000
_cell.length_b   1.000
_cell.length_c   1.000
_cell.angle_alpha   90.00
_cell.angle_beta   90.00
_cell.angle_gamma   90.00
#
_symmetry.space_group_name_H-M   'P 1'
#
loop_
_entity.id
_entity.type
_entity.pdbx_description
1 polymer ?
#
loop_
_entity_poly.entity_id
_entity_poly.type
_entity_poly.pdbx_seq_one_letter_code
_entity_poly.pdbx_strand_id
1 'polypeptide(L)'
;MITIIYNDELNKLPTKKYYSYFVKELGECNHVNFYDGTKQRIYKLKGLENVYDKIMNAVCYVYNQSKIPGFAKNICDFLYYWISDMLLTHLEEKSLYNQVIMMLFDVILNTGGNKVCNVLHWSMDKEHKFEDIKLMFDYSKDYNTYKEQFIETNPQCYKGYKLYLEKYKFF
;
A
#
# COMPACT_ATOMS: atom_id res chain seq x y z
N MET A 1 -11.75 18.49 20.61
CA MET A 1 -11.38 17.29 21.39
C MET A 1 -11.99 16.02 20.79
N ILE A 2 -13.30 15.97 20.52
CA ILE A 2 -14.00 14.84 19.87
C ILE A 2 -13.42 14.44 18.49
N THR A 3 -13.09 15.41 17.63
CA THR A 3 -12.51 15.15 16.30
C THR A 3 -11.11 14.51 16.36
N ILE A 4 -10.38 14.75 17.46
CA ILE A 4 -9.02 14.24 17.66
C ILE A 4 -9.10 12.75 18.00
N ILE A 5 -9.98 12.37 18.93
CA ILE A 5 -10.22 10.96 19.31
C ILE A 5 -10.66 10.12 18.11
N TYR A 6 -11.53 10.65 17.25
CA TYR A 6 -11.95 9.99 16.01
C TYR A 6 -10.77 9.70 15.06
N ASN A 7 -9.87 10.68 14.89
CA ASN A 7 -8.72 10.52 14.02
C ASN A 7 -7.73 9.49 14.58
N ASP A 8 -7.56 9.45 15.90
CA ASP A 8 -6.68 8.51 16.58
C ASP A 8 -7.18 7.06 16.47
N GLU A 9 -8.49 6.81 16.61
CA GLU A 9 -9.06 5.48 16.41
C GLU A 9 -8.96 5.00 14.95
N LEU A 10 -9.20 5.88 13.98
CA LEU A 10 -9.00 5.55 12.57
C LEU A 10 -7.54 5.24 12.25
N ASN A 11 -6.59 5.93 12.87
CA ASN A 11 -5.16 5.69 12.66
C ASN A 11 -4.70 4.31 13.18
N LYS A 12 -5.51 3.63 13.99
CA LYS A 12 -5.25 2.25 14.42
C LYS A 12 -5.63 1.21 13.36
N LEU A 13 -6.45 1.57 12.37
CA LEU A 13 -6.81 0.67 11.28
C LEU A 13 -5.54 0.21 10.54
N PRO A 14 -5.38 -1.10 10.26
CA PRO A 14 -4.23 -1.63 9.54
C PRO A 14 -3.92 -0.89 8.24
N THR A 15 -4.91 -0.62 7.38
CA THR A 15 -4.69 0.11 6.12
C THR A 15 -4.15 1.52 6.37
N LYS A 16 -4.74 2.25 7.33
CA LYS A 16 -4.29 3.61 7.70
C LYS A 16 -2.86 3.59 8.23
N LYS A 17 -2.55 2.63 9.09
CA LYS A 17 -1.21 2.45 9.66
C LYS A 17 -0.18 2.16 8.56
N TYR A 18 -0.39 1.12 7.74
CA TYR A 18 0.57 0.72 6.71
C TYR A 18 0.71 1.74 5.59
N TYR A 19 -0.39 2.29 5.07
CA TYR A 19 -0.31 3.35 4.05
C TYR A 19 0.37 4.61 4.58
N SER A 20 0.25 4.92 5.88
CA SER A 20 0.98 6.03 6.46
C SER A 20 2.50 5.85 6.39
N TYR A 21 3.01 4.62 6.45
CA TYR A 21 4.46 4.37 6.32
C TYR A 21 4.98 4.70 4.93
N PHE A 22 4.16 4.48 3.91
CA PHE A 22 4.50 4.77 2.51
C PHE A 22 4.36 6.28 2.21
N VAL A 23 3.30 6.92 2.72
CA VAL A 23 3.05 8.36 2.52
C VAL A 23 4.04 9.24 3.27
N LYS A 24 4.47 8.84 4.46
CA LYS A 24 5.46 9.59 5.26
C LYS A 24 6.89 9.43 4.77
N GLU A 25 7.10 8.69 3.68
CA GLU A 25 8.41 8.49 3.06
C GLU A 25 9.47 7.98 4.05
N LEU A 26 9.06 7.10 4.97
CA LEU A 26 9.95 6.55 6.01
C LEU A 26 11.04 5.60 5.46
N GLY A 27 11.09 5.41 4.14
CA GLY A 27 12.05 4.53 3.50
C GLY A 27 13.41 5.18 3.33
N GLU A 28 14.43 4.56 3.93
CA GLU A 28 15.81 4.92 3.65
C GLU A 28 16.36 4.08 2.50
N CYS A 29 16.60 4.69 1.35
CA CYS A 29 17.15 3.99 0.18
C CYS A 29 18.69 3.96 0.14
N ASN A 30 19.35 4.56 1.13
CA ASN A 30 20.80 4.54 1.24
C ASN A 30 21.28 3.09 1.35
N HIS A 31 22.27 2.72 0.53
CA HIS A 31 22.85 1.36 0.48
C HIS A 31 21.89 0.26 0.00
N VAL A 32 20.78 0.60 -0.67
CA VAL A 32 19.92 -0.39 -1.35
C VAL A 32 20.43 -0.60 -2.77
N ASN A 33 21.06 -1.75 -3.04
CA ASN A 33 21.77 -2.01 -4.30
C ASN A 33 20.92 -1.86 -5.58
N PHE A 34 19.60 -2.11 -5.52
CA PHE A 34 18.74 -1.97 -6.68
C PHE A 34 18.23 -0.52 -6.90
N TYR A 35 18.40 0.37 -5.93
CA TYR A 35 17.71 1.66 -5.90
C TYR A 35 18.02 2.52 -7.14
N ASP A 36 19.29 2.77 -7.43
CA ASP A 36 19.68 3.65 -8.55
C ASP A 36 19.19 3.11 -9.89
N GLY A 37 19.34 1.80 -10.11
CA GLY A 37 18.89 1.14 -11.33
C GLY A 37 17.38 1.17 -11.51
N THR A 38 16.62 0.90 -10.44
CA THR A 38 15.15 0.93 -10.47
C THR A 38 14.63 2.36 -10.61
N LYS A 39 15.21 3.31 -9.88
CA LYS A 39 14.85 4.73 -9.97
C LYS A 39 15.03 5.28 -11.39
N GLN A 40 16.15 4.97 -12.05
CA GLN A 40 16.37 5.37 -13.44
C GLN A 40 15.34 4.79 -14.42
N ARG A 41 14.85 3.57 -14.17
CA ARG A 41 13.80 2.96 -15.01
C ARG A 41 12.45 3.66 -14.81
N ILE A 42 12.07 3.93 -13.56
CA ILE A 42 10.82 4.61 -13.24
C ILE A 42 10.83 6.06 -13.75
N TYR A 43 11.94 6.76 -13.62
CA TYR A 43 12.08 8.16 -14.06
C TYR A 43 11.81 8.36 -15.56
N LYS A 44 11.97 7.30 -16.37
CA LYS A 44 11.68 7.35 -17.82
C LYS A 44 10.19 7.17 -18.14
N LEU A 45 9.38 6.79 -17.17
CA LEU A 45 7.95 6.56 -17.35
C LEU A 45 7.19 7.87 -17.17
N LYS A 46 6.47 8.27 -18.21
CA LYS A 46 5.67 9.50 -18.18
C LYS A 46 4.53 9.41 -17.16
N GLY A 47 4.26 10.54 -16.51
CA GLY A 47 3.20 10.69 -15.52
C GLY A 47 3.63 10.34 -14.09
N LEU A 48 4.80 9.73 -13.89
CA LEU A 48 5.33 9.39 -12.57
C LEU A 48 6.27 10.46 -11.98
N GLU A 49 6.45 11.60 -12.64
CA GLU A 49 7.45 12.63 -12.31
C GLU A 49 7.30 13.14 -10.88
N ASN A 50 6.08 13.21 -10.35
CA ASN A 50 5.79 13.73 -9.01
C ASN A 50 5.61 12.62 -7.94
N VAL A 51 5.66 11.35 -8.33
CA VAL A 51 5.37 10.22 -7.44
C VAL A 51 6.45 9.14 -7.42
N TYR A 52 7.46 9.21 -8.30
CA TYR A 52 8.51 8.19 -8.35
C TYR A 52 9.28 8.07 -7.03
N ASP A 53 9.62 9.18 -6.37
CA ASP A 53 10.34 9.14 -5.09
C ASP A 53 9.48 8.49 -3.99
N LYS A 54 8.16 8.77 -3.98
CA LYS A 54 7.22 8.13 -3.04
C LYS A 54 7.15 6.62 -3.25
N ILE A 55 7.06 6.18 -4.51
CA ILE A 55 7.06 4.76 -4.87
C ILE A 55 8.37 4.10 -4.41
N MET A 56 9.51 4.72 -4.71
CA MET A 56 10.82 4.18 -4.35
C MET A 56 11.04 4.14 -2.82
N ASN A 57 10.63 5.17 -2.09
CA ASN A 57 10.72 5.19 -0.63
C ASN A 57 9.85 4.08 -0.01
N ALA A 58 8.64 3.85 -0.52
CA ALA A 58 7.80 2.75 -0.06
C ALA A 58 8.45 1.36 -0.31
N VAL A 59 9.06 1.17 -1.48
CA VAL A 59 9.79 -0.06 -1.85
C VAL A 59 11.00 -0.26 -0.93
N CYS A 60 11.82 0.77 -0.71
CA CYS A 60 12.97 0.70 0.19
C CYS A 60 12.55 0.44 1.64
N TYR A 61 11.45 1.04 2.10
CA TYR A 61 10.90 0.81 3.43
C TYR A 61 10.60 -0.68 3.63
N VAL A 62 9.79 -1.28 2.75
CA VAL A 62 9.45 -2.71 2.84
C VAL A 62 10.68 -3.60 2.74
N TYR A 63 11.60 -3.29 1.82
CA TYR A 63 12.86 -4.02 1.69
C TYR A 63 13.69 -3.99 2.98
N ASN A 64 13.88 -2.83 3.60
CA ASN A 64 14.66 -2.73 4.83
C ASN A 64 13.96 -3.37 6.02
N GLN A 65 12.64 -3.21 6.14
CA GLN A 65 11.86 -3.88 7.18
C GLN A 65 11.93 -5.40 7.07
N SER A 66 12.01 -5.94 5.85
CA SER A 66 12.12 -7.39 5.63
C SER A 66 13.40 -8.01 6.21
N LYS A 67 14.43 -7.20 6.44
CA LYS A 67 15.70 -7.63 7.05
C LYS A 67 15.57 -7.79 8.57
N ILE A 68 14.51 -7.25 9.18
CA ILE A 68 14.28 -7.29 10.62
C ILE A 68 13.59 -8.62 10.98
N PRO A 69 14.16 -9.44 11.89
CA PRO A 69 13.53 -10.68 12.34
C PRO A 69 12.13 -10.43 12.95
N GLY A 70 11.17 -11.28 12.62
CA GLY A 70 9.79 -11.18 13.14
C GLY A 70 8.93 -10.13 12.45
N PHE A 71 9.45 -9.45 11.42
CA PHE A 71 8.68 -8.47 10.66
C PHE A 71 7.54 -9.12 9.87
N ALA A 72 6.37 -8.46 9.89
CA ALA A 72 5.15 -8.99 9.32
C ALA A 72 5.16 -8.91 7.79
N LYS A 73 5.19 -10.08 7.13
CA LYS A 73 5.16 -10.20 5.67
C LYS A 73 3.87 -9.65 5.03
N ASN A 74 2.83 -9.41 5.81
CA ASN A 74 1.58 -8.82 5.31
C ASN A 74 1.75 -7.41 4.76
N ILE A 75 2.83 -6.68 5.10
CA ILE A 75 3.11 -5.35 4.52
C ILE A 75 3.21 -5.41 2.99
N CYS A 76 3.61 -6.54 2.43
CA CYS A 76 3.75 -6.71 0.99
C CYS A 76 2.40 -6.60 0.27
N ASP A 77 1.32 -7.11 0.87
CA ASP A 77 -0.03 -6.95 0.31
C ASP A 77 -0.42 -5.47 0.31
N PHE A 78 -0.19 -4.76 1.42
CA PHE A 78 -0.47 -3.32 1.50
C PHE A 78 0.38 -2.52 0.51
N LEU A 79 1.66 -2.85 0.36
CA LEU A 79 2.54 -2.22 -0.62
C LEU A 79 2.01 -2.44 -2.04
N TYR A 80 1.54 -3.64 -2.35
CA TYR A 80 1.01 -3.97 -3.67
C TYR A 80 -0.17 -3.07 -4.02
N TYR A 81 -1.21 -3.06 -3.19
CA TYR A 81 -2.38 -2.23 -3.46
C TYR A 81 -2.07 -0.73 -3.44
N TRP A 82 -1.12 -0.28 -2.62
CA TRP A 82 -0.73 1.13 -2.59
C TRP A 82 0.06 1.55 -3.84
N ILE A 83 1.05 0.77 -4.26
CA ILE A 83 1.81 1.06 -5.50
C ILE A 83 0.89 0.95 -6.70
N SER A 84 0.00 -0.05 -6.74
CA SER A 84 -0.94 -0.21 -7.84
C SER A 84 -1.85 1.00 -8.00
N ASP A 85 -2.36 1.55 -6.89
CA ASP A 85 -3.15 2.79 -6.87
C ASP A 85 -2.36 3.99 -7.42
N MET A 86 -1.09 4.14 -7.01
CA MET A 86 -0.21 5.19 -7.52
C MET A 86 0.05 5.06 -9.02
N LEU A 87 0.38 3.85 -9.51
CA LEU A 87 0.63 3.60 -10.93
C LEU A 87 -0.65 3.83 -11.75
N LEU A 88 -1.79 3.31 -11.30
CA LEU A 88 -3.07 3.48 -12.00
C LEU A 88 -3.59 4.90 -11.99
N THR A 89 -3.21 5.71 -11.01
CA THR A 89 -3.55 7.14 -10.99
C THR A 89 -2.63 7.91 -11.92
N HIS A 90 -1.32 7.69 -11.82
CA HIS A 90 -0.32 8.63 -12.35
C HIS A 90 0.33 8.19 -13.66
N LEU A 91 0.53 6.89 -13.89
CA LEU A 91 1.22 6.40 -15.10
C LEU A 91 0.43 6.78 -16.35
N GLU A 92 1.05 7.51 -17.29
CA GLU A 92 0.35 7.94 -18.51
C GLU A 92 -0.02 6.73 -19.39
N GLU A 93 0.94 5.84 -19.60
CA GLU A 93 0.76 4.62 -20.41
C GLU A 93 0.33 3.43 -19.55
N LYS A 94 -0.99 3.25 -19.37
CA LYS A 94 -1.55 2.18 -18.52
C LYS A 94 -1.18 0.77 -18.96
N SER A 95 -0.84 0.54 -20.24
CA SER A 95 -0.33 -0.76 -20.73
C SER A 95 0.97 -1.19 -20.06
N LEU A 96 1.77 -0.24 -19.55
CA LEU A 96 3.02 -0.55 -18.85
C LEU A 96 2.80 -0.97 -17.39
N TYR A 97 1.59 -0.83 -16.84
CA TYR A 97 1.31 -1.11 -15.43
C TYR A 97 1.88 -2.46 -14.96
N ASN A 98 1.54 -3.55 -15.67
CA ASN A 98 1.94 -4.91 -15.29
C ASN A 98 3.48 -5.05 -15.29
N GLN A 99 4.13 -4.47 -16.30
CA GLN A 99 5.59 -4.48 -16.39
C GLN A 99 6.24 -3.73 -15.21
N VAL A 100 5.67 -2.57 -14.85
CA VAL A 100 6.23 -1.70 -13.80
C VAL A 100 6.03 -2.30 -12.42
N ILE A 101 4.82 -2.79 -12.09
CA ILE A 101 4.55 -3.40 -10.79
C ILE A 101 5.38 -4.69 -10.60
N MET A 102 5.53 -5.50 -11.64
CA MET A 102 6.39 -6.71 -11.57
C MET A 102 7.86 -6.33 -11.33
N MET A 103 8.38 -5.36 -12.08
CA MET A 103 9.76 -4.87 -11.90
C MET A 103 10.01 -4.40 -10.47
N LEU A 104 9.07 -3.67 -9.88
CA LEU A 104 9.18 -3.15 -8.50
C LEU A 104 9.22 -4.26 -7.45
N PHE A 105 8.47 -5.34 -7.63
CA PHE A 105 8.44 -6.45 -6.69
C PHE A 105 9.58 -7.46 -6.91
N ASP A 106 10.02 -7.64 -8.16
CA ASP A 106 11.17 -8.48 -8.50
C ASP A 106 12.45 -8.00 -7.82
N VAL A 107 12.66 -6.68 -7.73
CA VAL A 107 13.85 -6.14 -7.06
C VAL A 107 13.84 -6.38 -5.55
N ILE A 108 12.65 -6.43 -4.94
CA ILE A 108 12.43 -6.77 -3.53
C ILE A 108 12.66 -8.27 -3.29
N LEU A 109 12.25 -9.12 -4.24
CA LEU A 109 12.38 -10.58 -4.17
C LEU A 109 13.82 -11.08 -4.34
N ASN A 110 14.58 -10.46 -5.22
CA ASN A 110 15.90 -10.94 -5.64
C ASN A 110 17.06 -10.48 -4.73
N THR A 111 16.78 -9.71 -3.68
CA THR A 111 17.80 -9.21 -2.76
C THR A 111 17.70 -9.89 -1.39
N GLY A 112 18.61 -10.84 -1.11
CA GLY A 112 18.81 -11.38 0.25
C GLY A 112 18.48 -12.86 0.48
N GLY A 113 18.34 -13.66 -0.58
CA GLY A 113 18.24 -15.14 -0.49
C GLY A 113 16.92 -15.69 0.06
N ASN A 114 16.08 -14.86 0.68
CA ASN A 114 14.72 -15.20 1.13
C ASN A 114 13.70 -14.35 0.38
N LYS A 115 12.59 -14.97 -0.06
CA LYS A 115 11.48 -14.24 -0.70
C LYS A 115 10.84 -13.27 0.28
N VAL A 116 11.18 -11.99 0.15
CA VAL A 116 10.69 -10.90 1.00
C VAL A 116 9.17 -10.72 0.84
N CYS A 117 8.68 -10.67 -0.41
CA CYS A 117 7.27 -10.50 -0.74
C CYS A 117 6.79 -11.60 -1.69
N ASN A 118 5.96 -12.53 -1.20
CA ASN A 118 5.28 -13.52 -2.04
C ASN A 118 3.90 -13.01 -2.46
N VAL A 119 3.86 -11.89 -3.18
CA VAL A 119 2.59 -11.35 -3.68
C VAL A 119 2.27 -12.04 -5.00
N LEU A 120 1.07 -12.61 -5.10
CA LEU A 120 0.55 -13.03 -6.39
C LEU A 120 0.34 -11.76 -7.22
N HIS A 121 1.01 -11.65 -8.36
CA HIS A 121 0.77 -10.56 -9.30
C HIS A 121 -0.48 -10.89 -10.10
N TRP A 122 -1.54 -10.13 -9.88
CA TRP A 122 -2.78 -10.28 -10.63
C TRP A 122 -2.64 -9.40 -11.86
N SER A 123 -2.71 -9.99 -13.05
CA SER A 123 -3.02 -9.22 -14.25
C SER A 123 -4.32 -8.48 -13.96
N MET A 124 -4.29 -7.16 -14.04
CA MET A 124 -5.55 -6.41 -14.05
C MET A 124 -6.16 -6.56 -15.44
N ASP A 125 -6.94 -7.63 -15.59
CA ASP A 125 -7.75 -7.81 -16.78
C ASP A 125 -8.89 -6.79 -16.78
N LYS A 126 -9.32 -6.37 -17.98
CA LYS A 126 -10.34 -5.33 -18.20
C LYS A 126 -11.70 -5.61 -17.52
N GLU A 127 -11.91 -6.82 -17.01
CA GLU A 127 -13.18 -7.28 -16.44
C GLU A 127 -13.41 -6.85 -14.99
N HIS A 128 -12.36 -6.50 -14.23
CA HIS A 128 -12.50 -6.10 -12.84
C HIS A 128 -11.88 -4.73 -12.57
N LYS A 129 -12.66 -3.85 -11.94
CA LYS A 129 -12.16 -2.55 -11.51
C LYS A 129 -11.22 -2.75 -10.33
N PHE A 130 -9.96 -2.39 -10.51
CA PHE A 130 -8.96 -2.40 -9.44
C PHE A 130 -9.45 -1.72 -8.16
N GLU A 131 -10.17 -0.60 -8.30
CA GLU A 131 -10.75 0.15 -7.19
C GLU A 131 -11.64 -0.75 -6.30
N ASP A 132 -12.48 -1.60 -6.90
CA ASP A 132 -13.37 -2.52 -6.18
C ASP A 132 -12.57 -3.61 -5.46
N ILE A 133 -11.53 -4.16 -6.11
CA ILE A 133 -10.67 -5.19 -5.51
C ILE A 133 -9.88 -4.59 -4.33
N LYS A 134 -9.29 -3.42 -4.52
CA LYS A 134 -8.55 -2.70 -3.47
C LYS A 134 -9.48 -2.37 -2.30
N LEU A 135 -10.70 -1.95 -2.59
CA LEU A 135 -11.72 -1.67 -1.61
C LEU A 135 -12.06 -2.94 -0.79
N MET A 136 -12.32 -4.08 -1.45
CA MET A 136 -12.54 -5.35 -0.74
C MET A 136 -11.34 -5.74 0.13
N PHE A 137 -10.13 -5.57 -0.40
CA PHE A 137 -8.90 -5.81 0.36
C PHE A 137 -8.82 -4.93 1.60
N ASP A 138 -8.96 -3.61 1.44
CA ASP A 138 -8.86 -2.64 2.54
C ASP A 138 -9.87 -2.95 3.64
N TYR A 139 -11.11 -3.27 3.27
CA TYR A 139 -12.15 -3.71 4.21
C TYR A 139 -11.75 -4.97 4.96
N SER A 140 -11.28 -6.00 4.24
CA SER A 140 -10.92 -7.28 4.85
C SER A 140 -9.82 -7.15 5.89
N LYS A 141 -8.86 -6.24 5.65
CA LYS A 141 -7.74 -6.01 6.57
C LYS A 141 -8.15 -5.17 7.78
N ASP A 142 -9.08 -4.23 7.60
CA ASP A 142 -9.53 -3.35 8.67
C ASP A 142 -10.65 -3.94 9.54
N TYR A 143 -11.37 -4.95 9.04
CA TYR A 143 -12.59 -5.46 9.65
C TYR A 143 -12.44 -5.90 11.11
N ASN A 144 -11.36 -6.61 11.47
CA ASN A 144 -11.17 -7.09 12.83
C ASN A 144 -10.92 -5.94 13.81
N THR A 145 -10.04 -5.01 13.46
CA THR A 145 -9.77 -3.81 14.28
C THR A 145 -11.02 -2.95 14.39
N TYR A 146 -11.75 -2.77 13.30
CA TYR A 146 -13.05 -2.11 13.30
C TYR A 146 -14.04 -2.79 14.25
N LYS A 147 -14.17 -4.13 14.18
CA LYS A 147 -15.11 -4.90 15.02
C LYS A 147 -14.79 -4.77 16.50
N GLU A 148 -13.52 -4.82 16.87
CA GLU A 148 -13.06 -4.61 18.25
C GLU A 148 -13.39 -3.19 18.73
N GLN A 149 -13.02 -2.17 17.95
CA GLN A 149 -13.33 -0.76 18.27
C GLN A 149 -14.84 -0.48 18.34
N PHE A 150 -15.64 -1.20 17.53
CA PHE A 150 -17.09 -1.13 17.53
C PHE A 150 -17.71 -1.67 18.83
N ILE A 151 -17.12 -2.72 19.41
CA ILE A 151 -17.55 -3.30 20.69
C ILE A 151 -17.15 -2.38 21.86
N GLU A 152 -16.00 -1.68 21.74
CA GLU A 152 -15.40 -0.96 22.86
C GLU A 152 -15.84 0.52 23.03
N THR A 153 -16.28 1.28 22.00
CA THR A 153 -16.58 2.73 22.24
C THR A 153 -17.53 3.51 21.32
N ASN A 154 -18.36 4.36 21.97
CA ASN A 154 -18.90 5.70 21.62
C ASN A 154 -19.72 5.90 20.30
N PRO A 155 -20.99 6.35 20.37
CA PRO A 155 -21.87 6.66 19.21
C PRO A 155 -21.29 7.58 18.11
N GLN A 156 -20.29 8.41 18.41
CA GLN A 156 -19.64 9.26 17.40
C GLN A 156 -18.62 8.51 16.53
N CYS A 157 -17.94 7.50 17.09
CA CYS A 157 -17.04 6.62 16.33
C CYS A 157 -17.84 5.84 15.28
N TYR A 158 -19.06 5.41 15.64
CA TYR A 158 -20.04 4.80 14.74
C TYR A 158 -20.32 5.64 13.49
N LYS A 159 -20.47 6.98 13.61
CA LYS A 159 -20.75 7.83 12.44
C LYS A 159 -19.57 7.86 11.47
N GLY A 160 -18.35 7.91 11.99
CA GLY A 160 -17.14 7.95 11.18
C GLY A 160 -16.84 6.61 10.51
N TYR A 161 -16.99 5.50 11.22
CA TYR A 161 -16.93 4.18 10.60
C TYR A 161 -18.07 3.96 9.63
N LYS A 162 -19.29 4.44 9.90
CA LYS A 162 -20.38 4.37 8.93
C LYS A 162 -20.04 5.11 7.63
N LEU A 163 -19.46 6.31 7.69
CA LEU A 163 -18.99 7.03 6.50
C LEU A 163 -17.82 6.33 5.81
N TYR A 164 -16.91 5.73 6.57
CA TYR A 164 -15.82 4.91 6.03
C TYR A 164 -16.40 3.69 5.29
N LEU A 165 -17.27 2.94 5.96
CA LEU A 165 -17.94 1.72 5.48
C LEU A 165 -18.98 1.97 4.38
N GLU A 166 -19.57 3.15 4.31
CA GLU A 166 -20.45 3.55 3.21
C GLU A 166 -19.72 3.59 1.86
N LYS A 167 -18.40 3.77 1.86
CA LYS A 167 -17.58 3.60 0.66
C LYS A 167 -17.59 2.16 0.12
N TYR A 168 -17.97 1.19 0.96
CA TYR A 168 -17.92 -0.25 0.68
C TYR A 168 -19.31 -0.86 0.37
N LYS A 169 -20.39 -0.06 0.41
CA LYS A 169 -21.79 -0.53 0.33
C LYS A 169 -22.34 -0.80 -1.08
N PHE A 170 -21.52 -0.73 -2.13
CA PHE A 170 -21.97 -0.91 -3.52
C PHE A 170 -21.70 -2.31 -4.11
N PHE A 171 -21.60 -3.33 -3.25
CA PHE A 171 -21.69 -4.74 -3.66
C PHE A 171 -23.09 -5.30 -3.40
#